data_AF-A0A2G4GEL5-F1
#
_entry.id   AF-A0A2G4GEL5-F1
#
_cell.length_a   1.000
_cell.length_b   1.000
_cell.length_c   1.000
_cell.angle_alpha   90.00
_cell.angle_beta   90.00
_cell.angle_gamma   90.00
#
_symmetry.space_group_name_H-M   'P 1'
#
loop_
_entity.id
_entity.type
_entity.pdbx_description
1 polymer ?
#
loop_
_entity_poly.entity_id
_entity_poly.type
_entity_poly.pdbx_seq_one_letter_code
_entity_poly.pdbx_strand_id
1 'polypeptide(L)'
;MGLAVAGNVAIVVQAWYLQRALASKHDGLRFHHLARDLVKVVLASAIMGIVVAVGWWGWLQTVGASRATDAVALLVLILVGVSVYIALMWALKIEGREDVAAIIAKARNRRLGGAQT
;
A
#
# COMPACT_ATOMS: atom_id res chain seq x y z
N MET A 1 17.36 8.33 -17.00
CA MET A 1 16.89 7.13 -16.28
C MET A 1 17.80 6.71 -15.12
N GLY A 2 19.14 6.74 -15.24
CA GLY A 2 20.04 6.31 -14.15
C GLY A 2 19.95 7.10 -12.84
N LEU A 3 19.74 8.43 -12.89
CA LEU A 3 19.61 9.27 -11.70
C LEU A 3 18.34 8.98 -10.88
N ALA A 4 17.22 8.69 -11.55
CA ALA A 4 15.96 8.35 -10.88
C ALA A 4 16.05 7.00 -10.16
N VAL A 5 16.72 6.02 -10.78
CA VAL A 5 16.97 4.72 -10.16
C VAL A 5 17.92 4.88 -8.98
N ALA A 6 19.01 5.65 -9.11
CA ALA A 6 19.95 5.90 -8.03
C ALA A 6 19.28 6.57 -6.80
N GLY A 7 18.40 7.55 -7.02
CA GLY A 7 17.64 8.19 -5.94
C GLY A 7 16.71 7.21 -5.21
N ASN A 8 15.95 6.41 -5.95
CA ASN A 8 15.07 5.40 -5.37
C ASN A 8 15.85 4.34 -4.60
N VAL A 9 16.98 3.86 -5.14
CA VAL A 9 17.85 2.90 -4.47
C VAL A 9 18.44 3.50 -3.19
N ALA A 10 18.88 4.76 -3.21
CA ALA A 10 19.40 5.43 -2.03
C ALA A 10 18.34 5.54 -0.92
N ILE A 11 17.09 5.87 -1.26
CA ILE A 11 15.97 5.93 -0.30
C ILE A 11 15.72 4.55 0.31
N VAL A 12 15.67 3.49 -0.50
CA VAL A 12 15.45 2.12 -0.03
C VAL A 12 16.58 1.67 0.89
N VAL A 13 17.83 1.93 0.50
CA VAL A 13 19.02 1.59 1.30
C VAL A 13 19.01 2.35 2.62
N GLN A 14 18.66 3.64 2.62
CA GLN A 14 18.56 4.46 3.84
C GLN A 14 17.47 3.94 4.78
N ALA A 15 16.28 3.66 4.26
CA ALA A 15 15.18 3.11 5.04
C ALA A 15 15.57 1.76 5.65
N TRP A 16 16.23 0.90 4.88
CA TRP A 16 16.68 -0.42 5.34
C TRP A 16 17.77 -0.32 6.40
N TYR A 17 18.78 0.52 6.19
CA TYR A 17 19.86 0.75 7.15
C TYR A 17 19.32 1.29 8.49
N LEU A 18 18.41 2.26 8.43
CA LEU A 18 17.79 2.84 9.63
C LEU A 18 16.91 1.81 10.36
N GLN A 19 16.09 1.03 9.65
CA GLN A 19 15.30 -0.06 10.24
C GLN A 19 16.20 -1.10 10.89
N ARG A 20 17.31 -1.50 10.25
CA ARG A 20 18.25 -2.48 10.80
C ARG A 20 18.99 -1.97 12.04
N ALA A 21 19.40 -0.70 12.03
CA ALA A 21 20.06 -0.06 13.18
C ALA A 21 19.10 0.18 14.36
N LEU A 22 17.81 0.41 14.10
CA LEU A 22 16.78 0.48 15.15
C LEU A 22 16.44 -0.91 15.69
N ALA A 23 16.33 -1.90 14.80
CA ALA A 23 16.09 -3.30 15.15
C ALA A 23 17.16 -3.84 16.10
N SER A 24 18.43 -3.55 15.85
CA SER A 24 19.53 -4.01 16.71
C SER A 24 19.55 -3.34 18.09
N LYS A 25 18.77 -2.27 18.30
CA LYS A 25 18.70 -1.55 19.59
C LYS A 25 17.43 -1.84 20.39
N HIS A 26 16.41 -2.49 19.82
CA HIS A 26 15.15 -2.83 20.49
C HIS A 26 14.66 -4.23 20.07
N ASP A 27 15.16 -5.26 20.75
CA ASP A 27 14.82 -6.69 20.54
C ASP A 27 13.36 -7.06 20.93
N GLY A 28 12.58 -6.11 21.47
CA GLY A 28 11.22 -6.34 21.97
C GLY A 28 10.09 -6.18 20.94
N LEU A 29 10.38 -5.66 19.74
CA LEU A 29 9.37 -5.42 18.70
C LEU A 29 9.29 -6.61 17.74
N ARG A 30 8.45 -7.58 18.11
CA ARG A 30 7.97 -8.76 17.35
C ARG A 30 8.06 -8.62 15.80
N PHE A 31 9.25 -8.84 15.23
CA PHE A 31 9.53 -8.76 13.79
C PHE A 31 8.70 -9.70 12.94
N HIS A 32 8.23 -10.80 13.52
CA HIS A 32 7.37 -11.75 12.84
C HIS A 32 6.06 -11.10 12.35
N HIS A 33 5.53 -10.13 13.09
CA HIS A 33 4.28 -9.47 12.72
C HIS A 33 4.49 -8.48 11.57
N LEU A 34 5.52 -7.63 11.68
CA LEU A 34 5.82 -6.61 10.67
C LEU A 34 6.26 -7.24 9.34
N ALA A 35 7.07 -8.30 9.38
CA ALA A 35 7.45 -9.03 8.18
C ALA A 35 6.24 -9.73 7.52
N ARG A 36 5.34 -10.31 8.33
CA ARG A 36 4.12 -10.95 7.83
C ARG A 36 3.17 -9.95 7.18
N ASP A 37 2.98 -8.77 7.78
CA ASP A 37 2.16 -7.72 7.18
C ASP A 37 2.82 -7.12 5.94
N LEU A 38 4.14 -6.94 5.93
CA LEU A 38 4.87 -6.53 4.72
C LEU A 38 4.65 -7.53 3.58
N VAL A 39 4.74 -8.83 3.84
CA VAL A 39 4.47 -9.87 2.84
C VAL A 39 3.02 -9.79 2.34
N LYS A 40 2.04 -9.58 3.22
CA LYS A 40 0.63 -9.41 2.82
C LYS A 40 0.45 -8.19 1.91
N VAL A 41 1.07 -7.07 2.23
CA VAL A 41 1.00 -5.83 1.44
C VAL A 41 1.67 -6.01 0.08
N VAL A 42 2.86 -6.62 0.05
CA VAL A 42 3.57 -6.93 -1.21
C VAL A 42 2.74 -7.86 -2.08
N LEU A 43 2.13 -8.90 -1.50
CA LEU A 43 1.27 -9.83 -2.23
C LEU A 43 0.00 -9.14 -2.77
N ALA A 44 -0.66 -8.32 -1.95
CA ALA A 44 -1.83 -7.55 -2.39
C ALA A 44 -1.49 -6.58 -3.52
N SER A 45 -0.33 -5.92 -3.43
CA SER A 45 0.18 -5.00 -4.45
C SER A 45 0.51 -5.73 -5.75
N ALA A 46 1.10 -6.93 -5.65
CA ALA A 46 1.40 -7.77 -6.81
C ALA A 46 0.11 -8.22 -7.52
N ILE A 47 -0.90 -8.70 -6.78
CA ILE A 47 -2.19 -9.12 -7.35
C ILE A 47 -2.89 -7.93 -8.01
N MET A 48 -2.94 -6.77 -7.35
CA MET A 48 -3.48 -5.54 -7.94
C MET A 48 -2.76 -5.19 -9.25
N GLY A 49 -1.43 -5.22 -9.26
CA GLY A 49 -0.62 -4.95 -10.45
C GLY A 49 -0.94 -5.90 -11.60
N ILE A 50 -1.12 -7.20 -11.32
CA ILE A 50 -1.53 -8.20 -12.32
C ILE A 50 -2.91 -7.86 -12.88
N VAL A 51 -3.89 -7.55 -12.03
CA VAL A 51 -5.25 -7.20 -12.49
C VAL A 51 -5.24 -5.98 -13.40
N VAL A 52 -4.49 -4.94 -13.05
CA VAL A 52 -4.35 -3.73 -13.87
C VAL A 52 -3.64 -4.05 -15.19
N ALA A 53 -2.58 -4.87 -15.18
CA ALA A 53 -1.87 -5.28 -16.39
C ALA A 53 -2.75 -6.09 -17.35
N VAL A 54 -3.52 -7.05 -16.82
CA VAL A 54 -4.49 -7.85 -17.59
C VAL A 54 -5.62 -6.96 -18.12
N GLY A 55 -6.14 -6.05 -17.31
CA GLY A 55 -7.16 -5.09 -17.73
C GLY A 55 -6.68 -4.21 -18.88
N TRP A 56 -5.43 -3.77 -18.82
CA TRP A 56 -4.82 -2.95 -19.87
C TRP A 56 -4.62 -3.76 -21.15
N TRP A 57 -4.10 -4.99 -21.02
CA TRP A 57 -3.90 -5.86 -22.17
C TRP A 57 -5.22 -6.22 -22.86
N GLY A 58 -6.27 -6.55 -22.09
CA GLY A 58 -7.61 -6.81 -22.63
C GLY A 58 -8.22 -5.58 -23.31
N TRP A 59 -7.94 -4.38 -22.78
CA TRP A 59 -8.40 -3.14 -23.38
C TRP A 59 -7.74 -2.87 -24.75
N LEU A 60 -6.42 -3.06 -24.86
CA LEU A 60 -5.70 -2.91 -26.14
C LEU A 60 -6.16 -3.89 -27.22
N GLN A 61 -6.65 -5.07 -26.83
CA GLN A 61 -7.14 -6.09 -27.76
C GLN A 61 -8.56 -5.82 -28.26
N THR A 62 -9.38 -5.11 -27.48
CA THR A 62 -10.82 -4.95 -27.74
C THR A 62 -11.20 -3.58 -28.27
N VAL A 63 -10.44 -2.53 -27.93
CA VAL A 63 -10.75 -1.15 -28.31
C VAL A 63 -9.56 -0.52 -29.02
N GLY A 64 -9.81 0.09 -30.18
CA GLY A 64 -8.77 0.78 -30.95
C GLY A 64 -8.14 1.92 -30.17
N ALA A 65 -6.81 2.05 -30.29
CA ALA A 65 -6.02 3.03 -29.56
C ALA A 65 -6.42 4.47 -29.96
N SER A 66 -7.10 5.15 -29.05
CA SER A 66 -7.49 6.56 -29.17
C SER A 66 -7.30 7.22 -27.83
N ARG A 67 -6.81 8.48 -27.83
CA ARG A 67 -6.50 9.22 -26.59
C ARG A 67 -7.67 9.30 -25.62
N ALA A 68 -8.89 9.44 -26.12
CA ALA A 68 -10.09 9.49 -25.29
C ALA A 68 -10.38 8.13 -24.63
N THR A 69 -10.24 7.06 -25.40
CA THR A 69 -10.44 5.69 -24.95
C THR A 69 -9.40 5.30 -23.90
N ASP A 70 -8.13 5.67 -24.10
CA ASP A 70 -7.04 5.39 -23.17
C ASP A 70 -7.24 6.13 -21.83
N ALA A 71 -7.71 7.38 -21.86
CA ALA A 71 -8.00 8.15 -20.65
C ALA A 71 -9.12 7.50 -19.82
N VAL A 72 -10.18 7.02 -20.48
CA VAL A 72 -11.27 6.28 -19.83
C VAL A 72 -10.77 4.95 -19.28
N ALA A 73 -9.94 4.23 -20.03
CA ALA A 73 -9.33 2.99 -19.59
C ALA A 73 -8.53 3.18 -18.30
N LEU A 74 -7.68 4.22 -18.24
CA LEU A 74 -6.90 4.55 -17.06
C LEU A 74 -7.79 4.86 -15.85
N LEU A 75 -8.83 5.68 -16.02
CA LEU A 75 -9.77 5.98 -14.94
C LEU A 75 -10.43 4.71 -14.39
N VAL A 76 -10.92 3.84 -15.27
CA VAL A 76 -11.56 2.58 -14.87
C VAL A 76 -10.56 1.64 -14.21
N LEU A 77 -9.37 1.44 -14.78
CA LEU A 77 -8.34 0.56 -14.24
C LEU A 77 -7.82 1.03 -12.88
N ILE A 78 -7.68 2.35 -12.67
CA ILE A 78 -7.29 2.89 -11.36
C ILE A 78 -8.35 2.56 -10.32
N LEU A 79 -9.63 2.83 -10.61
CA LEU A 79 -10.73 2.53 -9.69
C LEU A 79 -10.84 1.03 -9.38
N VAL A 80 -10.68 0.18 -10.40
CA VAL A 80 -10.66 -1.28 -10.25
C VAL A 80 -9.46 -1.72 -9.41
N GLY A 81 -8.25 -1.22 -9.70
CA GLY A 81 -7.04 -1.53 -8.95
C GLY A 81 -7.18 -1.16 -7.46
N VAL A 82 -7.65 0.05 -7.17
CA VAL A 82 -7.91 0.50 -5.79
C VAL A 82 -8.93 -0.40 -5.10
N SER A 83 -10.02 -0.74 -5.79
CA SER A 83 -11.07 -1.61 -5.23
C SER A 83 -10.55 -3.01 -4.92
N VAL A 84 -9.75 -3.59 -5.83
CA VAL A 84 -9.09 -4.89 -5.65
C VAL A 84 -8.11 -4.86 -4.47
N TYR A 85 -7.31 -3.79 -4.36
CA TYR A 85 -6.39 -3.64 -3.24
C TYR A 85 -7.12 -3.56 -1.90
N ILE A 86 -8.20 -2.76 -1.82
CA ILE A 86 -9.03 -2.67 -0.62
C ILE A 86 -9.67 -4.03 -0.29
N ALA A 87 -10.21 -4.74 -1.29
CA ALA A 87 -10.81 -6.05 -1.13
C ALA A 87 -9.79 -7.09 -0.62
N LEU A 88 -8.56 -7.08 -1.16
CA LEU A 88 -7.47 -7.96 -0.72
C LEU A 88 -7.00 -7.61 0.69
N MET A 89 -6.85 -6.34 1.03
CA MET A 89 -6.60 -5.91 2.41
C MET A 89 -7.71 -6.40 3.35
N TRP A 90 -8.96 -6.39 2.87
CA TRP A 90 -10.11 -6.91 3.60
C TRP A 90 -10.08 -8.45 3.75
N ALA A 91 -9.68 -9.18 2.72
CA ALA A 91 -9.60 -10.65 2.73
C ALA A 91 -8.39 -11.17 3.52
N LEU A 92 -7.21 -10.56 3.37
CA LEU A 92 -5.97 -10.95 4.05
C LEU A 92 -5.94 -10.57 5.55
N LYS A 93 -7.01 -9.95 6.06
CA LYS A 93 -7.20 -9.64 7.48
C LYS A 93 -5.91 -9.09 8.12
N ILE A 94 -5.31 -8.10 7.48
CA ILE A 94 -4.14 -7.40 8.03
C ILE A 94 -4.52 -6.95 9.45
N GLU A 95 -3.76 -7.37 10.46
CA GLU A 95 -4.04 -7.19 11.90
C GLU A 95 -4.10 -5.72 12.31
N GLY A 96 -3.65 -4.81 11.43
CA GLY A 96 -3.77 -3.37 11.58
C GLY A 96 -5.20 -2.83 11.77
N ARG A 97 -6.28 -3.63 11.66
CA ARG A 97 -7.64 -3.16 12.03
C ARG A 97 -7.74 -2.85 13.52
N GLU A 98 -7.06 -3.63 14.34
CA GLU A 98 -7.05 -3.46 15.79
C GLU A 98 -6.22 -2.23 16.16
N ASP A 99 -5.08 -2.03 15.51
CA ASP A 99 -4.25 -0.83 15.67
C ASP A 99 -4.92 0.43 15.12
N VAL A 100 -5.57 0.37 13.95
CA VAL A 100 -6.31 1.50 13.37
C VAL A 100 -7.53 1.82 14.22
N ALA A 101 -8.26 0.82 14.72
CA ALA A 101 -9.37 1.04 15.66
C ALA A 101 -8.87 1.66 16.98
N ALA A 102 -7.71 1.24 17.49
CA ALA A 102 -7.09 1.82 18.68
C ALA A 102 -6.62 3.27 18.44
N ILE A 103 -6.04 3.57 17.28
CA ILE A 103 -5.63 4.94 16.89
C ILE A 103 -6.86 5.83 16.73
N ILE A 104 -7.92 5.35 16.08
CA ILE A 104 -9.19 6.08 15.92
C ILE A 104 -9.85 6.31 17.28
N ALA A 105 -9.87 5.32 18.16
CA ALA A 105 -10.39 5.46 19.52
C ALA A 105 -9.58 6.48 20.33
N LYS A 106 -8.24 6.46 20.21
CA LYS A 106 -7.34 7.43 20.86
C LYS A 106 -7.52 8.84 20.32
N ALA A 107 -7.69 9.00 19.01
CA ALA A 107 -7.95 10.29 18.37
C ALA A 107 -9.34 10.85 18.75
N ARG A 108 -10.36 9.99 18.84
CA ARG A 108 -11.69 10.35 19.33
C ARG A 108 -11.66 10.80 20.79
N ASN A 109 -10.94 10.09 21.64
CA ASN A 109 -10.79 10.45 23.05
C ASN A 109 -10.01 11.77 23.23
N ARG A 110 -9.00 12.05 22.38
CA ARG A 110 -8.33 13.37 22.37
C ARG A 110 -9.23 14.52 21.94
N ARG A 111 -10.11 14.30 20.96
CA ARG A 111 -11.08 15.33 20.53
C ARG A 111 -12.12 15.63 21.60
N LEU A 112 -12.54 14.63 22.38
CA LEU A 112 -13.48 14.81 23.48
C LEU A 112 -12.82 15.44 24.73
N GLY A 113 -11.53 15.17 24.96
CA GLY A 113 -10.76 15.79 26.05
C GLY A 113 -10.39 17.27 25.83
N GLY A 114 -10.57 17.81 24.62
CA GLY A 114 -10.35 19.22 24.30
C GLY A 114 -11.59 20.12 24.47
N ALA A 115 -12.72 19.56 24.92
CA ALA A 115 -13.98 20.29 25.14
C ALA A 115 -14.21 20.66 26.63
N GLN A 116 -13.18 20.55 27.48
CA GLN A 116 -13.25 20.77 28.93
C GLN A 116 -12.17 21.75 29.42
N THR A 117 -11.77 22.73 28.60
CA THR A 117 -11.00 23.91 29.03
C THR A 117 -11.72 25.17 28.66
#